data_AF-B5X5Y9-F1
#
_entry.id   AF-B5X5Y9-F1
#
_cell.length_a   1.000
_cell.length_b   1.000
_cell.length_c   1.000
_cell.angle_alpha   90.00
_cell.angle_beta   90.00
_cell.angle_gamma   90.00
#
_symmetry.space_group_name_H-M   'P 1'
#
loop_
_entity.id
_entity.type
_entity.pdbx_description
1 polymer ?
#
loop_
_entity_poly.entity_id
_entity_poly.type
_entity_poly.pdbx_seq_one_letter_code
_entity_poly.pdbx_strand_id
1 'polypeptide(L)'
;MNMENQGATADPQLQQFIEIESQKQRFQQLVHQMTEVCWEKCMDKPGPKLDSRTEICFVNCVERFIDKPIHPEQTRTNTEE
;
A
#
# COMPACT_ATOMS: atom_id res chain seq x y z
N MET A 1 -27.71 -24.43 -18.70
CA MET A 1 -26.66 -23.40 -18.58
C MET A 1 -25.60 -23.99 -17.68
N ASN A 2 -24.71 -24.81 -18.23
CA ASN A 2 -23.68 -25.50 -17.45
C ASN A 2 -22.35 -24.80 -17.69
N MET A 3 -21.90 -24.14 -16.63
CA MET A 3 -20.60 -23.49 -16.50
C MET A 3 -19.60 -24.56 -16.06
N GLU A 4 -19.39 -25.56 -16.90
CA GLU A 4 -18.39 -26.60 -16.68
C GLU A 4 -17.32 -26.48 -17.75
N ASN A 5 -16.07 -26.51 -17.30
CA ASN A 5 -14.87 -26.68 -18.11
C ASN A 5 -14.28 -25.41 -18.75
N GLN A 6 -13.53 -24.69 -17.91
CA GLN A 6 -12.23 -24.14 -18.28
C GLN A 6 -11.44 -23.91 -17.00
N GLY A 7 -10.78 -24.97 -16.54
CA GLY A 7 -9.49 -24.80 -15.89
C GLY A 7 -8.58 -24.14 -16.93
N ALA A 8 -8.69 -22.82 -17.04
CA ALA A 8 -7.87 -22.01 -17.92
C ALA A 8 -6.44 -22.30 -17.49
N THR A 9 -5.67 -22.93 -18.38
CA THR A 9 -4.24 -22.62 -18.47
C THR A 9 -4.19 -21.11 -18.62
N ALA A 10 -4.11 -20.37 -17.51
CA ALA A 10 -4.08 -18.93 -17.58
C ALA A 10 -2.90 -18.61 -18.50
N ASP A 11 -3.18 -17.90 -19.60
CA ASP A 11 -2.17 -17.57 -20.60
C ASP A 11 -0.95 -17.04 -19.85
N PRO A 12 0.26 -17.61 -20.03
CA PRO A 12 1.46 -17.16 -19.31
C PRO A 12 1.67 -15.64 -19.41
N GLN A 13 1.28 -15.02 -20.52
CA GLN A 13 1.32 -13.58 -20.70
C GLN A 13 0.30 -12.86 -19.81
N LEU A 14 -0.91 -13.41 -19.68
CA LEU A 14 -1.95 -12.90 -18.79
C LEU A 14 -1.56 -13.06 -17.32
N GLN A 15 -0.96 -14.18 -16.93
CA GLN A 15 -0.45 -14.39 -15.56
C GLN A 15 0.61 -13.32 -15.21
N GLN A 16 1.58 -13.11 -16.10
CA GLN A 16 2.60 -12.08 -15.93
C GLN A 16 1.98 -10.67 -15.84
N PHE A 17 1.00 -10.36 -16.68
CA PHE A 17 0.29 -9.09 -16.61
C PHE A 17 -0.42 -8.91 -15.26
N ILE A 18 -1.14 -9.94 -14.80
CA ILE A 18 -1.83 -9.91 -13.50
C ILE A 18 -0.83 -9.71 -12.36
N GLU A 19 0.31 -10.40 -12.39
CA GLU A 19 1.35 -10.24 -11.37
C GLU A 19 1.87 -8.80 -11.31
N ILE A 20 2.21 -8.21 -12.47
CA ILE A 20 2.69 -6.82 -12.57
C ILE A 20 1.64 -5.83 -12.06
N GLU A 21 0.39 -5.97 -12.50
CA GLU A 21 -0.69 -5.07 -12.06
C GLU A 21 -1.02 -5.26 -10.58
N SER A 22 -0.95 -6.49 -10.06
CA SER A 22 -1.15 -6.77 -8.63
C SER A 22 -0.06 -6.11 -7.77
N GLN A 23 1.20 -6.13 -8.22
CA GLN A 23 2.30 -5.45 -7.53
C GLN A 23 2.11 -3.94 -7.54
N LYS A 24 1.70 -3.37 -8.69
CA LYS A 24 1.37 -1.94 -8.78
C LYS A 24 0.25 -1.57 -7.82
N GLN A 25 -0.83 -2.34 -7.78
CA GLN A 25 -1.96 -2.09 -6.88
C GLN A 25 -1.51 -2.12 -5.40
N ARG A 26 -0.72 -3.12 -5.01
CA ARG A 26 -0.17 -3.21 -3.65
C ARG A 26 0.72 -2.01 -3.31
N PHE A 27 1.55 -1.58 -4.25
CA PHE A 27 2.37 -0.38 -4.08
C PHE A 27 1.52 0.89 -3.91
N GLN A 28 0.47 1.07 -4.72
CA GLN A 28 -0.45 2.20 -4.56
C GLN A 28 -1.10 2.20 -3.17
N GLN A 29 -1.55 1.04 -2.68
CA GLN A 29 -2.10 0.91 -1.33
C GLN A 29 -1.09 1.30 -0.24
N LEU A 30 0.16 0.87 -0.38
CA LEU A 30 1.24 1.24 0.56
C LEU A 30 1.50 2.75 0.56
N VAL A 31 1.52 3.39 -0.62
CA VAL A 31 1.70 4.86 -0.73
C VAL A 31 0.53 5.61 -0.10
N HIS A 32 -0.71 5.15 -0.30
CA HIS A 32 -1.87 5.75 0.34
C HIS A 32 -1.78 5.65 1.87
N GLN A 33 -1.48 4.46 2.40
CA GLN A 33 -1.34 4.25 3.83
C GLN A 33 -0.19 5.07 4.44
N MET A 34 0.96 5.13 3.76
CA MET A 34 2.09 5.97 4.16
C MET A 34 1.67 7.44 4.26
N THR A 35 0.93 7.91 3.25
CA THR A 35 0.46 9.29 3.20
C THR A 35 -0.49 9.58 4.35
N GLU A 36 -1.48 8.71 4.62
CA GLU A 36 -2.43 8.87 5.73
C GLU A 36 -1.70 8.91 7.09
N VAL A 37 -0.85 7.92 7.36
CA VAL A 37 -0.10 7.82 8.62
C VAL A 37 0.80 9.04 8.84
N CYS A 38 1.56 9.44 7.82
CA CYS A 38 2.46 10.58 7.97
C CYS A 38 1.71 11.91 8.01
N TRP A 39 0.58 12.02 7.33
CA TRP A 39 -0.28 13.18 7.43
C TRP A 39 -0.80 13.36 8.86
N GLU A 40 -1.40 12.32 9.45
CA GLU A 40 -1.91 12.37 10.82
C GLU A 40 -0.83 12.67 11.87
N LYS A 41 0.39 12.18 11.66
CA LYS A 41 1.50 12.38 12.60
C LYS A 41 2.18 13.75 12.49
N CYS A 42 2.31 14.27 11.28
CA CYS A 42 3.16 15.43 11.02
C CYS A 42 2.40 16.71 10.71
N MET A 43 1.17 16.63 10.21
CA MET A 43 0.38 17.80 9.84
C MET A 43 -0.53 18.24 10.98
N ASP A 44 -0.20 19.37 11.62
CA ASP A 44 -1.07 20.02 12.61
C ASP A 44 -1.99 21.06 11.94
N LYS A 45 -1.40 22.05 11.25
CA LYS A 45 -2.14 23.11 10.56
C LYS A 45 -1.71 23.24 9.10
N PRO A 46 -2.57 22.89 8.14
CA PRO A 46 -2.23 23.02 6.72
C PRO A 46 -2.11 24.50 6.34
N GLY A 47 -0.98 24.85 5.73
CA GLY A 47 -0.70 26.17 5.18
C GLY A 47 -0.32 26.09 3.70
N PRO A 48 -0.09 27.24 3.03
CA PRO A 48 0.31 27.28 1.62
C PRO A 48 1.69 26.68 1.37
N LYS A 49 2.50 26.51 2.41
CA LYS A 49 3.81 25.86 2.40
C LYS A 49 4.00 25.06 3.68
N LEU A 50 4.75 23.97 3.60
CA LEU A 50 5.22 23.26 4.79
C LEU A 50 6.24 24.14 5.52
N ASP A 51 6.09 24.26 6.83
CA ASP A 51 7.16 24.83 7.66
C ASP A 51 8.30 23.81 7.82
N SER A 52 9.47 24.28 8.22
CA SER A 52 10.67 23.44 8.34
C SER A 52 10.48 22.28 9.33
N ARG A 53 9.69 22.46 10.40
CA ARG A 53 9.42 21.39 11.37
C ARG A 53 8.58 20.28 10.74
N THR A 54 7.56 20.68 9.99
CA THR A 54 6.64 19.77 9.29
C THR A 54 7.39 19.01 8.19
N GLU A 55 8.23 19.69 7.41
CA GLU A 55 9.08 19.06 6.39
C GLU A 55 10.01 17.99 6.99
N ILE A 56 10.74 18.34 8.06
CA ILE A 56 11.61 17.39 8.78
C ILE A 56 10.80 16.22 9.34
N CYS A 57 9.59 16.47 9.86
CA CYS A 57 8.73 15.39 10.33
C CYS A 57 8.36 14.42 9.20
N PHE A 58 7.95 14.93 8.03
CA PHE A 58 7.59 14.09 6.89
C PHE A 58 8.76 13.23 6.41
N VAL A 59 9.96 13.81 6.28
CA VAL A 59 11.17 13.05 5.90
C VAL A 59 11.39 11.88 6.86
N ASN A 60 11.42 12.16 8.17
CA ASN A 60 11.62 11.12 9.19
C ASN A 60 10.47 10.10 9.22
N CYS A 61 9.23 10.53 8.96
CA CYS A 61 8.07 9.64 8.97
C CYS A 61 8.12 8.67 7.79
N VAL A 62 8.41 9.16 6.59
CA VAL A 62 8.50 8.35 5.38
C VAL A 62 9.66 7.35 5.47
N GLU A 63 10.84 7.78 5.92
CA GLU A 63 11.99 6.88 6.14
C GLU A 63 11.61 5.72 7.09
N ARG A 64 10.98 6.05 8.23
CA ARG A 64 10.54 5.03 9.20
C ARG A 64 9.43 4.12 8.67
N PHE A 65 8.53 4.64 7.84
CA PHE A 65 7.47 3.84 7.22
C PHE A 65 8.04 2.82 6.23
N ILE A 66 9.03 3.21 5.44
CA ILE A 66 9.69 2.32 4.46
C ILE A 66 10.53 1.25 5.17
N ASP A 67 11.22 1.59 6.26
CA ASP A 67 12.01 0.64 7.04
C ASP A 67 11.15 -0.45 7.72
N LYS A 68 9.93 -0.07 8.14
CA LYS A 68 8.96 -0.97 8.74
C LYS A 68 7.57 -0.69 8.16
N PRO A 69 7.29 -1.20 6.94
CA PRO A 69 5.97 -1.05 6.37
C PRO A 69 4.98 -1.76 7.30
N ILE A 70 3.94 -1.04 7.70
CA ILE A 70 2.80 -1.64 8.38
C ILE A 70 2.17 -2.58 7.36
N HIS A 71 2.44 -3.88 7.43
CA HIS A 71 1.89 -4.86 6.49
C HIS A 71 0.39 -5.07 6.78
N PRO A 72 -0.55 -4.60 5.94
CA PRO A 72 -1.97 -4.90 6.12
C PRO A 72 -2.30 -6.38 5.85
N GLU A 73 -1.38 -7.15 5.25
CA GLU A 73 -1.60 -8.57 4.93
C GLU A 73 -1.52 -9.49 6.16
N GLN A 74 -0.84 -9.10 7.26
CA GLN A 74 -0.73 -9.96 8.45
C GLN A 74 -1.86 -9.76 9.47
N THR A 75 -2.71 -8.74 9.33
CA THR A 75 -3.83 -8.52 10.25
C THR A 75 -5.08 -9.32 9.88
N ARG A 76 -5.08 -10.07 8.77
CA ARG A 76 -6.25 -10.85 8.30
C ARG A 76 -6.14 -12.37 8.49
N THR A 77 -5.03 -12.90 9.02
CA THR A 77 -4.88 -14.35 9.30
C THR A 77 -4.80 -14.72 10.78
N ASN A 78 -5.02 -13.78 11.71
CA ASN A 78 -5.01 -14.06 13.15
C ASN A 78 -6.35 -13.67 13.81
N THR A 79 -7.46 -14.15 13.27
CA THR A 79 -8.74 -14.24 14.00
C THR A 79 -9.41 -15.58 13.72
N GLU A 80 -8.62 -16.64 13.81
CA GLU A 80 -9.09 -18.00 14.03
C GLU A 80 -8.19 -18.63 15.11
N GLU A 81 -8.44 -18.22 16.36
CA GLU A 81 -8.48 -19.05 17.57
C GLU A 81 -9.29 -18.33 18.64
#